data_AF-A0A0N1PH09-F1
#
_entry.id   AF-A0A0N1PH09-F1
#
_cell.length_a   1.000
_cell.length_b   1.000
_cell.length_c   1.000
_cell.angle_alpha   90.00
_cell.angle_beta   90.00
_cell.angle_gamma   90.00
#
_symmetry.space_group_name_H-M   'P 1'
#
loop_
_entity.id
_entity.type
_entity.pdbx_description
1 polymer ?
#
loop_
_entity_poly.entity_id
_entity_poly.type
_entity_poly.pdbx_seq_one_letter_code
_entity_poly.pdbx_strand_id
1 'polypeptide(L)'
;MLPNHPDDQMPLSNLASFSREQLFKENPHRLQLVPCLLDVFVGIEMTGQSVQFEQKFNYRRPMYLVMEFLWTMEEHRDAFTKLAREAEANMEAVHPPLFLRFVNLLMNDAIFLLDEALNNMAQIRTLQTMQISGEWNTLTVQEREQHMTNLSHIGMLARFDNILGRDTIRTLVRLTAHAPYVFCHPTLVDRIASMLNYFLLHLVGPNKKNFKVCHLTNIKQLDRIDDV
;
A
#
# COMPACT_ATOMS: atom_id res chain seq x y z
N MET A 1 6.63 -13.33 11.51
CA MET A 1 5.20 -13.71 11.50
C MET A 1 4.55 -13.12 12.73
N LEU A 2 3.62 -12.20 12.53
CA LEU A 2 2.77 -11.63 13.58
C LEU A 2 1.91 -12.74 14.21
N PRO A 3 1.39 -12.58 15.44
CA PRO A 3 0.45 -13.54 16.01
C PRO A 3 -0.76 -13.70 15.08
N ASN A 4 -1.12 -14.95 14.72
CA ASN A 4 -2.27 -15.29 13.88
C ASN A 4 -2.35 -14.52 12.55
N HIS A 5 -1.24 -14.44 11.80
CA HIS A 5 -1.28 -13.82 10.48
C HIS A 5 -2.19 -14.64 9.53
N PRO A 6 -3.16 -14.03 8.83
CA PRO A 6 -4.12 -14.76 8.01
C PRO A 6 -3.50 -15.56 6.86
N ASP A 7 -2.27 -15.21 6.45
CA ASP A 7 -1.51 -15.94 5.41
C ASP A 7 -0.53 -17.01 5.98
N ASP A 8 -0.52 -17.27 7.29
CA ASP A 8 0.30 -18.37 7.84
C ASP A 8 -0.32 -19.72 7.44
N GLN A 9 0.42 -20.54 6.67
CA GLN A 9 -0.01 -21.86 6.16
C GLN A 9 -0.47 -22.84 7.25
N MET A 10 -0.02 -22.63 8.49
CA MET A 10 -0.44 -23.37 9.67
C MET A 10 -0.73 -22.37 10.79
N PRO A 11 -1.95 -22.32 11.34
CA PRO A 11 -2.22 -21.50 12.51
C PRO A 11 -1.30 -21.92 13.65
N LEU A 12 -0.59 -20.96 14.23
CA LEU A 12 0.24 -21.20 15.41
C LEU A 12 -0.62 -21.83 16.51
N SER A 13 -0.03 -22.71 17.32
CA SER A 13 -0.71 -23.14 18.54
C SER A 13 -1.09 -21.91 19.37
N ASN A 14 -2.26 -21.94 20.02
CA ASN A 14 -2.76 -20.81 20.81
C ASN A 14 -1.71 -20.29 21.82
N LEU A 15 -0.89 -21.20 22.37
CA LEU A 15 0.23 -20.87 23.26
C LEU A 15 1.34 -20.11 22.55
N ALA A 16 1.76 -20.54 21.35
CA ALA A 16 2.79 -19.86 20.58
C ALA A 16 2.33 -18.47 20.09
N SER A 17 1.07 -18.35 19.68
CA SER A 17 0.48 -17.05 19.35
C SER A 17 0.44 -16.12 20.57
N PHE A 18 0.00 -16.63 21.72
CA PHE A 18 -0.05 -15.88 22.97
C PHE A 18 1.34 -15.40 23.41
N SER A 19 2.35 -16.28 23.41
CA SER A 19 3.72 -15.91 23.76
C SER A 19 4.31 -14.85 22.82
N ARG A 20 3.97 -14.88 21.53
CA ARG A 20 4.41 -13.85 20.58
C ARG A 20 3.70 -12.53 20.81
N GLU A 21 2.40 -12.54 21.12
CA GLU A 21 1.66 -11.32 21.43
C GLU A 21 2.21 -10.64 22.70
N GLN A 22 2.63 -11.42 23.70
CA GLN A 22 3.23 -10.86 24.92
C GLN A 22 4.50 -10.06 24.65
N LEU A 23 5.28 -10.37 23.60
CA LEU A 23 6.43 -9.55 23.24
C LEU A 23 6.04 -8.10 22.93
N PHE A 24 4.85 -7.87 22.38
CA PHE A 24 4.35 -6.55 22.03
C PHE A 24 3.72 -5.81 23.22
N LYS A 25 3.50 -6.50 24.35
CA LYS A 25 2.85 -5.97 25.58
C LYS A 25 3.78 -5.88 26.78
N GLU A 26 4.74 -6.78 26.90
CA GLU A 26 5.59 -6.91 28.08
C GLU A 26 7.01 -6.41 27.84
N ASN A 27 7.47 -6.34 26.58
CA ASN A 27 8.84 -5.90 26.29
C ASN A 27 9.06 -4.45 26.78
N PRO A 28 10.19 -4.15 27.48
CA PRO A 28 10.49 -2.81 27.98
C PRO A 28 10.56 -1.74 26.88
N HIS A 29 10.91 -2.12 25.66
CA HIS A 29 11.03 -1.24 24.50
C HIS A 29 9.82 -1.28 23.57
N ARG A 30 8.72 -1.94 23.95
CA ARG A 30 7.52 -2.08 23.09
C ARG A 30 7.00 -0.75 22.54
N LEU A 31 7.08 0.33 23.31
CA LEU A 31 6.60 1.66 22.89
C LEU A 31 7.47 2.32 21.81
N GLN A 32 8.69 1.81 21.59
CA GLN A 32 9.58 2.25 20.51
C GLN A 32 9.21 1.62 19.16
N LEU A 33 8.35 0.59 19.14
CA LEU A 33 8.00 -0.12 17.92
C LEU A 33 7.35 0.79 16.88
N VAL A 34 6.41 1.64 17.29
CA VAL A 34 5.73 2.57 16.36
C VAL A 34 6.71 3.62 15.81
N PRO A 35 7.46 4.39 16.64
CA PRO A 35 8.46 5.31 16.14
C PRO A 35 9.49 4.66 15.21
N CYS A 36 10.06 3.51 15.60
CA CYS A 36 11.06 2.82 14.77
C CYS A 36 10.45 2.31 13.46
N LEU A 37 9.23 1.78 13.48
CA LEU A 37 8.55 1.30 12.28
C LEU A 37 8.33 2.44 11.29
N LEU A 38 7.84 3.60 11.75
CA LEU A 38 7.63 4.76 10.89
C LEU A 38 8.95 5.35 10.39
N ASP A 39 9.98 5.38 11.22
CA ASP A 39 11.31 5.89 10.83
C ASP A 39 11.95 5.02 9.75
N VAL A 40 11.89 3.69 9.89
CA VAL A 40 12.34 2.77 8.82
C VAL A 40 11.47 2.93 7.57
N PHE A 41 10.15 3.02 7.72
CA PHE A 41 9.23 3.18 6.59
C PHE A 41 9.56 4.41 5.74
N VAL A 42 9.86 5.53 6.41
CA VAL A 42 10.28 6.78 5.78
C VAL A 42 11.72 6.68 5.27
N GLY A 43 12.62 6.06 6.04
CA GLY A 43 14.03 5.90 5.71
C GLY A 43 14.28 5.12 4.42
N ILE A 44 13.40 4.17 4.08
CA ILE A 44 13.44 3.44 2.80
C ILE A 44 13.38 4.38 1.58
N GLU A 45 12.72 5.54 1.68
CA GLU A 45 12.68 6.51 0.56
C GLU A 45 14.06 7.15 0.29
N MET A 46 14.94 7.19 1.29
CA MET A 46 16.23 7.89 1.24
C MET A 46 17.40 7.00 0.81
N THR A 47 17.21 5.70 0.60
CA THR A 47 18.28 4.73 0.27
C THR A 47 18.70 4.73 -1.22
N GLY A 48 18.66 5.90 -1.85
CA GLY A 48 18.81 6.13 -3.29
C GLY A 48 19.79 5.22 -4.07
N GLN A 49 19.38 4.91 -5.30
CA GLN A 49 20.06 4.12 -6.35
C GLN A 49 20.28 2.61 -6.14
N SER A 50 20.34 2.11 -4.89
CA SER A 50 20.58 0.68 -4.66
C SER A 50 19.31 -0.19 -4.61
N VAL A 51 18.16 0.43 -4.32
CA VAL A 51 16.84 -0.20 -4.31
C VAL A 51 16.07 0.33 -5.52
N GLN A 52 15.74 -0.53 -6.49
CA GLN A 52 14.88 -0.13 -7.61
C GLN A 52 13.56 0.44 -7.05
N PHE A 53 12.99 1.45 -7.69
CA PHE A 53 11.82 2.18 -7.18
C PHE A 53 10.68 1.25 -6.74
N GLU A 54 10.47 0.13 -7.43
CA GLU A 54 9.47 -0.90 -7.11
C GLU A 54 9.82 -1.75 -5.87
N GLN A 55 11.11 -1.96 -5.59
CA GLN A 55 11.56 -2.76 -4.45
C GLN A 55 11.24 -2.11 -3.10
N LYS A 56 11.12 -0.77 -3.06
CA LYS A 56 10.76 -0.04 -1.83
C LYS A 56 9.39 -0.50 -1.27
N PHE A 57 8.47 -0.79 -2.17
CA PHE A 57 7.13 -1.25 -1.85
C PHE A 57 7.10 -2.67 -1.29
N ASN A 58 8.03 -3.53 -1.69
CA ASN A 58 8.20 -4.86 -1.11
C ASN A 58 8.57 -4.80 0.38
N TYR A 59 9.39 -3.82 0.77
CA TYR A 59 9.70 -3.59 2.19
C TYR A 59 8.53 -2.99 2.96
N ARG A 60 7.72 -2.13 2.33
CA ARG A 60 6.56 -1.49 2.97
C ARG A 60 5.37 -2.43 3.18
N ARG A 61 5.14 -3.38 2.27
CA ARG A 61 4.04 -4.34 2.36
C ARG A 61 3.93 -5.03 3.73
N PRO A 62 4.97 -5.68 4.27
CA PRO A 62 4.90 -6.29 5.60
C PRO A 62 4.75 -5.25 6.72
N MET A 63 5.23 -4.02 6.53
CA MET A 63 5.11 -2.96 7.54
C MET A 63 3.67 -2.49 7.72
N TYR A 64 2.85 -2.48 6.65
CA TYR A 64 1.40 -2.21 6.77
C TYR A 64 0.69 -3.22 7.67
N LEU A 65 1.05 -4.50 7.56
CA LEU A 65 0.51 -5.56 8.40
C LEU A 65 0.94 -5.39 9.87
N VAL A 66 2.20 -5.04 10.11
CA VAL A 66 2.70 -4.75 11.46
C VAL A 66 1.99 -3.53 12.04
N MET A 67 1.82 -2.46 11.27
CA MET A 67 1.08 -1.27 11.71
C MET A 67 -0.37 -1.62 12.08
N GLU A 68 -1.06 -2.41 11.25
CA GLU A 68 -2.43 -2.84 11.51
C GLU A 68 -2.54 -3.67 12.79
N PHE A 69 -1.60 -4.58 13.03
CA PHE A 69 -1.53 -5.35 14.27
C PHE A 69 -1.25 -4.47 15.49
N LEU A 70 -0.24 -3.59 15.43
CA LEU A 70 0.07 -2.66 16.52
C LEU A 70 -1.13 -1.77 16.85
N TRP A 71 -1.88 -1.34 15.83
CA TRP A 71 -3.07 -0.51 16.00
C TRP A 71 -4.17 -1.16 16.84
N THR A 72 -4.18 -2.50 16.97
CA THR A 72 -5.14 -3.20 17.84
C THR A 72 -4.91 -2.94 19.33
N MET A 73 -3.71 -2.48 19.72
CA MET A 73 -3.34 -2.26 21.12
C MET A 73 -3.30 -0.76 21.46
N GLU A 74 -3.86 -0.40 22.61
CA GLU A 74 -4.00 1.00 23.05
C GLU A 74 -2.66 1.71 23.23
N GLU A 75 -1.71 1.07 23.92
CA GLU A 75 -0.38 1.67 24.18
C GLU A 75 0.38 2.05 22.89
N HIS A 76 0.18 1.29 21.82
CA HIS A 76 0.79 1.58 20.51
C HIS A 76 0.02 2.70 19.77
N ARG A 77 -1.31 2.77 19.91
CA ARG A 77 -2.09 3.93 19.41
C ARG A 77 -1.67 5.22 20.10
N ASP A 78 -1.34 5.17 21.39
CA ASP A 78 -0.81 6.34 22.11
C ASP A 78 0.54 6.81 21.56
N ALA A 79 1.38 5.90 21.08
CA ALA A 79 2.61 6.29 20.39
C ALA A 79 2.32 7.06 19.09
N PHE A 80 1.33 6.64 18.29
CA PHE A 80 0.86 7.42 17.14
C PHE A 80 0.31 8.79 17.55
N THR A 81 -0.47 8.87 18.65
CA THR A 81 -0.98 10.12 19.18
C THR A 81 0.15 11.09 19.55
N LYS A 82 1.18 10.61 20.25
CA LYS A 82 2.35 11.42 20.64
C LYS A 82 3.06 12.00 19.41
N LEU A 83 3.34 11.16 18.42
CA LEU A 83 3.99 11.58 17.17
C LEU A 83 3.11 12.58 16.39
N ALA A 84 1.79 12.39 16.38
CA ALA A 84 0.86 13.31 15.73
C ALA A 84 0.77 14.67 16.45
N ARG A 85 0.81 14.69 17.78
CA ARG A 85 0.85 15.93 18.57
C ARG A 85 2.17 16.69 18.40
N GLU A 86 3.28 15.96 18.34
CA GLU A 86 4.57 16.55 18.00
C GLU A 86 4.55 17.18 16.60
N ALA A 87 3.94 16.49 15.62
CA ALA A 87 3.74 17.03 14.28
C ALA A 87 2.88 18.30 14.27
N GLU A 88 1.74 18.30 14.95
CA GLU A 88 0.86 19.47 15.08
C GLU A 88 1.60 20.68 15.67
N ALA A 89 2.42 20.47 16.70
CA ALA A 89 3.19 21.54 17.32
C ALA A 89 4.34 22.07 16.45
N ASN A 90 4.73 21.35 15.40
CA ASN A 90 5.93 21.62 14.59
C ASN A 90 5.63 21.57 13.08
N MET A 91 4.43 22.00 12.66
CA MET A 91 3.99 21.97 11.25
C MET A 91 4.90 22.73 10.28
N GLU A 92 5.57 23.78 10.77
CA GLU A 92 6.43 24.67 9.97
C GLU A 92 7.93 24.50 10.29
N ALA A 93 8.29 23.44 11.00
CA ALA A 93 9.69 23.17 11.33
C ALA A 93 10.54 22.94 10.06
N VAL A 94 11.76 23.46 10.06
CA VAL A 94 12.74 23.28 8.97
C VAL A 94 12.97 21.80 8.67
N HIS A 95 12.97 20.97 9.70
CA HIS A 95 12.98 19.52 9.59
C HIS A 95 11.62 18.98 10.04
N PRO A 96 10.77 18.53 9.10
CA PRO A 96 9.44 18.04 9.45
C PRO A 96 9.53 16.84 10.40
N PRO A 97 8.70 16.80 11.46
CA PRO A 97 8.62 15.66 12.36
C PRO A 97 8.31 14.36 11.64
N LEU A 98 8.67 13.23 12.27
CA LEU A 98 8.54 11.90 11.69
C LEU A 98 7.13 11.63 11.17
N PHE A 99 6.10 11.99 11.93
CA PHE A 99 4.71 11.79 11.52
C PHE A 99 4.34 12.57 10.25
N LEU A 100 4.80 13.82 10.10
CA LEU A 100 4.55 14.59 8.87
C LEU A 100 5.31 14.02 7.68
N ARG A 101 6.55 13.56 7.88
CA ARG A 101 7.31 12.87 6.82
C ARG A 101 6.59 11.60 6.37
N PHE A 102 6.06 10.83 7.33
CA PHE A 102 5.28 9.63 7.06
C PHE A 102 3.98 9.94 6.31
N VAL A 103 3.19 10.92 6.75
CA VAL A 103 1.95 11.34 6.07
C VAL A 103 2.23 11.83 4.65
N ASN A 104 3.27 12.66 4.47
CA ASN A 104 3.70 13.13 3.15
C ASN A 104 4.04 11.98 2.21
N LEU A 105 4.77 10.98 2.73
CA LEU A 105 5.14 9.80 1.97
C LEU A 105 3.91 8.96 1.62
N LEU A 106 2.97 8.73 2.56
CA LEU A 106 1.73 8.00 2.27
C LEU A 106 0.89 8.70 1.19
N MET A 107 0.82 10.03 1.18
CA MET A 107 0.13 10.77 0.12
C MET A 107 0.79 10.54 -1.25
N ASN A 108 2.13 10.64 -1.31
CA ASN A 108 2.88 10.41 -2.54
C ASN A 108 2.71 8.98 -3.05
N ASP A 109 2.81 8.00 -2.15
CA ASP A 109 2.58 6.58 -2.47
C ASP A 109 1.16 6.35 -2.97
N ALA A 110 0.15 6.96 -2.35
CA ALA A 110 -1.24 6.78 -2.75
C ALA A 110 -1.51 7.33 -4.17
N ILE A 111 -0.91 8.46 -4.54
CA ILE A 111 -1.00 9.01 -5.89
C ILE A 111 -0.28 8.08 -6.88
N PHE A 112 0.97 7.73 -6.59
CA PHE A 112 1.76 6.86 -7.46
C PHE A 112 1.08 5.50 -7.71
N LEU A 113 0.66 4.83 -6.63
CA LEU A 113 0.04 3.50 -6.72
C LEU A 113 -1.29 3.53 -7.46
N LEU A 114 -2.05 4.63 -7.34
CA LEU A 114 -3.24 4.80 -8.16
C LEU A 114 -2.86 4.89 -9.63
N ASP A 115 -1.92 5.75 -9.99
CA ASP A 115 -1.54 5.99 -11.39
C ASP A 115 -1.03 4.72 -12.06
N GLU A 116 -0.13 3.98 -11.40
CA GLU A 116 0.36 2.70 -11.91
C GLU A 116 -0.74 1.65 -12.02
N ALA A 117 -1.60 1.52 -11.00
CA ALA A 117 -2.73 0.61 -11.07
C ALA A 117 -3.63 0.93 -12.26
N LEU A 118 -3.92 2.21 -12.52
CA LEU A 118 -4.75 2.63 -13.64
C LEU A 118 -4.08 2.38 -15.00
N ASN A 119 -2.79 2.68 -15.11
CA ASN A 119 -2.00 2.43 -16.30
C ASN A 119 -1.95 0.93 -16.63
N ASN A 120 -1.63 0.10 -15.64
CA ASN A 120 -1.56 -1.35 -15.78
C ASN A 120 -2.92 -1.95 -16.17
N MET A 121 -4.02 -1.50 -15.56
CA MET A 121 -5.37 -1.94 -15.94
C MET A 121 -5.75 -1.52 -17.37
N ALA A 122 -5.33 -0.34 -17.82
CA ALA A 122 -5.58 0.10 -19.20
C ALA A 122 -4.85 -0.78 -20.22
N GLN A 123 -3.58 -1.11 -19.95
CA GLN A 123 -2.80 -2.01 -20.82
C GLN A 123 -3.39 -3.43 -20.87
N ILE A 124 -3.79 -3.98 -19.71
CA ILE A 124 -4.48 -5.27 -19.64
C ILE A 124 -5.75 -5.25 -20.51
N ARG A 125 -6.55 -4.19 -20.41
CA ARG A 125 -7.77 -4.05 -21.21
C ARG A 125 -7.47 -4.04 -22.71
N THR A 126 -6.44 -3.31 -23.14
CA THR A 126 -6.04 -3.26 -24.56
C THR A 126 -5.69 -4.66 -25.08
N LEU A 127 -4.85 -5.40 -24.35
CA LEU A 127 -4.46 -6.77 -24.72
C LEU A 127 -5.66 -7.73 -24.73
N GLN A 128 -6.54 -7.65 -23.73
CA GLN A 128 -7.76 -8.47 -23.69
C GLN A 128 -8.75 -8.12 -24.83
N THR A 129 -8.85 -6.85 -25.20
CA THR A 129 -9.71 -6.41 -26.31
C THR A 129 -9.18 -6.95 -27.64
N MET A 130 -7.85 -6.96 -27.82
CA MET A 130 -7.21 -7.58 -28.98
C MET A 130 -7.52 -9.08 -29.08
N GLN A 131 -7.52 -9.79 -27.94
CA GLN A 131 -7.91 -11.22 -27.87
C GLN A 131 -9.36 -11.46 -28.28
N ILE A 132 -10.29 -10.59 -27.85
CA ILE A 132 -11.72 -10.75 -28.11
C ILE A 132 -12.12 -10.31 -29.52
N SER A 133 -11.51 -9.26 -30.05
CA SER A 133 -11.84 -8.67 -31.36
C SER A 133 -11.38 -9.50 -32.56
N GLY A 134 -10.56 -10.54 -32.33
CA GLY A 134 -10.01 -11.39 -33.39
C GLY A 134 -8.72 -10.85 -34.03
N GLU A 135 -8.30 -9.62 -33.72
CA GLU A 135 -6.98 -9.07 -34.10
C GLU A 135 -5.84 -9.95 -33.59
N TRP A 136 -6.03 -10.63 -32.45
CA TRP A 136 -5.08 -11.61 -31.95
C TRP A 136 -4.78 -12.75 -32.92
N ASN A 137 -5.75 -13.13 -33.76
CA ASN A 137 -5.60 -14.22 -34.72
C ASN A 137 -4.77 -13.83 -35.95
N THR A 138 -4.51 -12.54 -36.17
CA THR A 138 -3.66 -12.07 -37.27
C THR A 138 -2.19 -11.98 -36.87
N LEU A 139 -1.89 -12.06 -35.56
CA LEU A 139 -0.52 -12.06 -35.03
C LEU A 139 0.21 -13.38 -35.30
N THR A 140 1.52 -13.30 -35.42
CA THR A 140 2.43 -14.46 -35.46
C THR A 140 2.45 -15.18 -34.11
N VAL A 141 2.93 -16.44 -34.10
CA VAL A 141 3.05 -17.22 -32.85
C VAL A 141 3.97 -16.52 -31.84
N GLN A 142 5.09 -15.95 -32.31
CA GLN A 142 6.04 -15.25 -31.45
C GLN A 142 5.45 -13.98 -30.82
N GLU A 143 4.69 -13.19 -31.59
CA GLU A 143 4.00 -12.00 -31.05
C GLU A 143 2.95 -12.39 -30.00
N ARG A 144 2.21 -13.48 -30.22
CA ARG A 144 1.24 -13.98 -29.24
C ARG A 144 1.92 -14.41 -27.94
N GLU A 145 3.03 -15.14 -28.01
CA GLU A 145 3.80 -15.54 -26.83
C GLU A 145 4.32 -14.32 -26.05
N GLN A 146 4.84 -13.31 -26.77
CA GLN A 146 5.30 -12.07 -26.16
C GLN A 146 4.15 -11.31 -25.47
N HIS A 147 3.00 -11.17 -26.13
CA HIS A 147 1.84 -10.52 -25.54
C HIS A 147 1.26 -11.29 -24.34
N MET A 148 1.30 -12.63 -24.34
CA MET A 148 0.89 -13.44 -23.19
C MET A 148 1.83 -13.25 -22.00
N THR A 149 3.14 -13.22 -22.24
CA THR A 149 4.16 -12.97 -21.22
C THR A 149 3.97 -11.59 -20.62
N ASN A 150 3.78 -10.58 -21.47
CA ASN A 150 3.53 -9.21 -21.05
C ASN A 150 2.22 -9.09 -20.26
N LEU A 151 1.14 -9.73 -20.71
CA LEU A 151 -0.16 -9.74 -20.01
C LEU A 151 -0.04 -10.34 -18.60
N SER A 152 0.71 -11.43 -18.46
CA SER A 152 0.98 -12.05 -17.17
C SER A 152 1.77 -11.12 -16.25
N HIS A 153 2.84 -10.51 -16.76
CA HIS A 153 3.68 -9.58 -16.01
C HIS A 153 2.91 -8.34 -15.55
N ILE A 154 2.20 -7.65 -16.45
CA ILE A 154 1.37 -6.48 -16.11
C ILE A 154 0.25 -6.88 -15.14
N GLY A 155 -0.32 -8.08 -15.29
CA GLY A 155 -1.31 -8.62 -14.36
C GLY A 155 -0.79 -8.73 -12.92
N MET A 156 0.45 -9.19 -12.76
CA MET A 156 1.13 -9.25 -11.45
C MET A 156 1.33 -7.85 -10.87
N LEU A 157 1.87 -6.91 -11.66
CA LEU A 157 2.11 -5.53 -11.22
C LEU A 157 0.79 -4.84 -10.82
N ALA A 158 -0.23 -4.93 -11.67
CA ALA A 158 -1.56 -4.38 -11.37
C ALA A 158 -2.11 -4.91 -10.02
N ARG A 159 -1.96 -6.21 -9.76
CA ARG A 159 -2.41 -6.80 -8.49
C ARG A 159 -1.63 -6.21 -7.31
N PHE A 160 -0.31 -6.14 -7.44
CA PHE A 160 0.57 -5.60 -6.40
C PHE A 160 0.24 -4.15 -6.06
N ASP A 161 0.14 -3.29 -7.09
CA ASP A 161 -0.18 -1.87 -6.92
C ASP A 161 -1.54 -1.65 -6.27
N ASN A 162 -2.55 -2.45 -6.65
CA ASN A 162 -3.89 -2.37 -6.05
C ASN A 162 -3.92 -2.81 -4.58
N ILE A 163 -3.15 -3.86 -4.22
CA ILE A 163 -3.06 -4.31 -2.83
C ILE A 163 -2.42 -3.23 -1.96
N LEU A 164 -1.27 -2.70 -2.40
CA LEU A 164 -0.58 -1.65 -1.66
C LEU A 164 -1.34 -0.33 -1.65
N GLY A 165 -1.97 0.05 -2.76
CA GLY A 165 -2.82 1.22 -2.82
C GLY A 165 -3.95 1.13 -1.81
N ARG A 166 -4.62 -0.03 -1.71
CA ARG A 166 -5.64 -0.28 -0.70
C ARG A 166 -5.10 -0.14 0.73
N ASP A 167 -3.96 -0.74 1.03
CA ASP A 167 -3.40 -0.75 2.38
C ASP A 167 -2.87 0.65 2.77
N THR A 168 -2.34 1.41 1.81
CA THR A 168 -1.95 2.82 1.95
C THR A 168 -3.16 3.70 2.26
N ILE A 169 -4.24 3.59 1.48
CA ILE A 169 -5.50 4.32 1.71
C ILE A 169 -6.13 3.95 3.05
N ARG A 170 -6.14 2.66 3.42
CA ARG A 170 -6.65 2.21 4.73
C ARG A 170 -5.87 2.83 5.88
N THR A 171 -4.55 2.94 5.74
CA THR A 171 -3.69 3.62 6.72
C THR A 171 -4.03 5.10 6.80
N LEU A 172 -4.14 5.80 5.67
CA LEU A 172 -4.57 7.21 5.63
C LEU A 172 -5.94 7.43 6.28
N VAL A 173 -6.93 6.57 6.02
CA VAL A 173 -8.26 6.63 6.66
C VAL A 173 -8.15 6.50 8.18
N ARG A 174 -7.32 5.58 8.69
CA ARG A 174 -7.10 5.43 10.14
C ARG A 174 -6.46 6.67 10.75
N LEU A 175 -5.39 7.18 10.14
CA LEU A 175 -4.65 8.33 10.67
C LEU A 175 -5.50 9.61 10.63
N THR A 176 -6.25 9.83 9.55
CA THR A 176 -7.15 10.99 9.41
C THR A 176 -8.28 10.97 10.44
N ALA A 177 -8.84 9.79 10.75
CA ALA A 177 -9.82 9.64 11.81
C ALA A 177 -9.21 9.83 13.22
N HIS A 178 -7.97 9.39 13.42
CA HIS A 178 -7.29 9.42 14.73
C HIS A 178 -6.74 10.80 15.10
N ALA A 179 -6.16 11.50 14.12
CA ALA A 179 -5.49 12.79 14.33
C ALA A 179 -5.97 13.85 13.32
N PRO A 180 -7.28 14.14 13.22
CA PRO A 180 -7.83 15.04 12.21
C PRO A 180 -7.22 16.45 12.26
N TYR A 181 -6.78 16.88 13.44
CA TYR A 181 -6.13 18.18 13.66
C TYR A 181 -4.83 18.37 12.85
N VAL A 182 -4.09 17.30 12.55
CA VAL A 182 -2.91 17.38 11.67
C VAL A 182 -3.33 17.56 10.21
N PHE A 183 -4.31 16.76 9.76
CA PHE A 183 -4.76 16.73 8.35
C PHE A 183 -5.59 17.95 7.95
N CYS A 184 -6.27 18.58 8.91
CA CYS A 184 -7.03 19.81 8.71
C CYS A 184 -6.21 21.09 8.96
N HIS A 185 -4.92 20.97 9.31
CA HIS A 185 -4.05 22.13 9.47
C HIS A 185 -3.86 22.86 8.12
N PRO A 186 -3.82 24.21 8.09
CA PRO A 186 -3.68 24.99 6.84
C PRO A 186 -2.53 24.56 5.94
N THR A 187 -1.40 24.13 6.51
CA THR A 187 -0.22 23.65 5.78
C THR A 187 -0.44 22.34 5.00
N LEU A 188 -1.42 21.52 5.40
CA LEU A 188 -1.61 20.16 4.87
C LEU A 188 -2.96 19.96 4.19
N VAL A 189 -4.01 20.67 4.62
CA VAL A 189 -5.39 20.45 4.20
C VAL A 189 -5.60 20.54 2.70
N ASP A 190 -5.00 21.53 2.03
CA ASP A 190 -5.15 21.72 0.58
C ASP A 190 -4.52 20.57 -0.22
N ARG A 191 -3.41 20.02 0.28
CA ARG A 191 -2.73 18.88 -0.36
C ARG A 191 -3.55 17.60 -0.24
N ILE A 192 -4.11 17.35 0.94
CA ILE A 192 -5.01 16.22 1.18
C ILE A 192 -6.27 16.35 0.32
N ALA A 193 -6.90 17.53 0.30
CA ALA A 193 -8.09 17.78 -0.51
C ALA A 193 -7.81 17.59 -2.01
N SER A 194 -6.67 18.09 -2.50
CA SER A 194 -6.24 17.91 -3.89
C SER A 194 -6.04 16.44 -4.25
N MET A 195 -5.39 15.66 -3.39
CA MET A 195 -5.21 14.22 -3.57
C MET A 195 -6.56 13.48 -3.60
N LEU A 196 -7.48 13.77 -2.68
CA LEU A 196 -8.80 13.13 -2.65
C LEU A 196 -9.64 13.49 -3.89
N ASN A 197 -9.59 14.76 -4.32
CA ASN A 197 -10.24 15.20 -5.55
C ASN A 197 -9.65 14.51 -6.78
N TYR A 198 -8.33 14.34 -6.82
CA TYR A 198 -7.63 13.57 -7.85
C TYR A 198 -8.15 12.12 -7.90
N PHE A 199 -8.27 11.46 -6.75
CA PHE A 199 -8.80 10.09 -6.67
C PHE A 199 -10.26 10.01 -7.14
N LEU A 200 -11.11 10.95 -6.74
CA LEU A 200 -12.51 10.98 -7.18
C LEU A 200 -12.62 11.18 -8.70
N LEU A 201 -11.87 12.14 -9.25
CA LEU A 201 -11.85 12.39 -10.69
C LEU A 201 -11.47 11.15 -11.48
N HIS A 202 -10.46 10.43 -11.02
CA HIS A 202 -9.98 9.23 -11.71
C HIS A 202 -10.94 8.07 -11.47
N LEU A 203 -11.19 7.65 -10.23
CA LEU A 203 -11.93 6.42 -9.90
C LEU A 203 -13.43 6.46 -10.25
N VAL A 204 -14.08 7.62 -10.17
CA VAL A 204 -15.54 7.73 -10.39
C VAL A 204 -15.94 8.73 -11.47
N GLY A 205 -15.00 9.51 -11.99
CA GLY A 205 -15.26 10.50 -13.04
C GLY A 205 -15.38 9.92 -14.45
N PRO A 206 -15.35 10.76 -15.50
CA PRO A 206 -15.57 10.34 -16.89
C PRO A 206 -14.53 9.30 -17.38
N ASN A 207 -13.35 9.28 -16.77
CA ASN A 207 -12.29 8.31 -17.03
C ASN A 207 -12.62 6.90 -16.51
N LYS A 208 -13.76 6.71 -15.82
CA LYS A 208 -14.19 5.42 -15.24
C LYS A 208 -14.30 4.27 -16.23
N LYS A 209 -14.60 4.58 -17.50
CA LYS A 209 -14.68 3.56 -18.56
C LYS A 209 -13.35 2.84 -18.76
N ASN A 210 -12.23 3.45 -18.38
CA ASN A 210 -10.92 2.84 -18.44
C ASN A 210 -10.69 1.71 -17.40
N PHE A 211 -11.66 1.44 -16.50
CA PHE A 211 -11.47 0.48 -15.41
C PHE A 211 -12.16 -0.87 -15.61
N LYS A 212 -13.03 -1.01 -16.62
CA LYS A 212 -13.69 -2.29 -16.89
C LYS A 212 -12.74 -3.22 -17.63
N VAL A 213 -12.02 -4.04 -16.86
CA VAL A 213 -11.29 -5.21 -17.36
C VAL A 213 -12.28 -6.37 -17.41
N CYS A 214 -12.32 -7.11 -18.52
CA CYS A 214 -13.41 -8.07 -18.77
C CYS A 214 -13.42 -9.26 -17.81
N HIS A 215 -12.32 -9.59 -17.12
CA HIS A 215 -12.31 -10.67 -16.13
C HIS A 215 -11.28 -10.42 -15.01
N LEU A 216 -11.72 -9.88 -13.86
CA LEU A 216 -10.94 -9.87 -12.62
C LEU A 216 -10.84 -11.28 -11.97
N THR A 217 -11.60 -12.26 -12.47
CA THR A 217 -11.75 -13.58 -11.84
C THR A 217 -10.53 -14.50 -12.03
N ASN A 218 -9.75 -14.33 -13.11
CA ASN A 218 -8.53 -15.12 -13.34
C ASN A 218 -7.34 -14.64 -12.48
N ILE A 219 -7.46 -13.51 -11.78
CA ILE A 219 -6.46 -13.03 -10.82
C ILE A 219 -6.54 -13.82 -9.49
N LYS A 220 -7.65 -14.54 -9.24
CA LYS A 220 -7.81 -15.43 -8.08
C LYS A 220 -7.22 -16.84 -8.27
N GLN A 221 -6.89 -17.24 -9.51
CA GLN A 221 -6.38 -18.60 -9.78
C GLN A 221 -4.86 -18.74 -9.60
N LEU A 222 -4.14 -17.63 -9.42
CA LEU A 222 -2.70 -17.62 -9.11
C LEU A 222 -2.41 -17.78 -7.61
N ASP A 223 -3.41 -17.85 -6.74
CA ASP A 223 -3.25 -18.21 -5.31
C ASP A 223 -2.83 -19.68 -5.10
N ARG A 224 -2.55 -20.45 -6.16
CA ARG A 224 -2.06 -21.85 -6.09
C ARG A 224 -0.77 -22.12 -6.88
N ILE A 225 -0.05 -21.09 -7.32
CA ILE A 225 1.17 -21.28 -8.14
C ILE A 225 2.46 -20.96 -7.37
N ASP A 226 2.35 -20.52 -6.11
CA ASP A 226 3.47 -20.50 -5.16
C ASP A 226 3.52 -21.77 -4.28
N ASP A 227 2.81 -22.84 -4.67
CA ASP A 227 2.82 -24.18 -4.03
C ASP A 227 3.84 -25.13 -4.70
N VAL A 228 5.12 -24.73 -4.80
CA VAL A 228 6.28 -25.63 -4.94
C VAL A 228 7.46 -25.09 -4.14
#